data_AF-A0A971KJV9-F1
#
_entry.id   AF-A0A971KJV9-F1
#
_cell.length_a   1.000
_cell.length_b   1.000
_cell.length_c   1.000
_cell.angle_alpha   90.00
_cell.angle_beta   90.00
_cell.angle_gamma   90.00
#
_symmetry.space_group_name_H-M   'P 1'
#
loop_
_entity.id
_entity.type
_entity.pdbx_description
1 polymer ?
#
loop_
_entity_poly.entity_id
_entity_poly.type
_entity_poly.pdbx_seq_one_letter_code
_entity_poly.pdbx_strand_id
1 'polypeptide(L)' 'NLNVITEHIKNIRAKFIQFGIEPIKTVWGVGYKWE' A
#
# COMPACT_ATOMS: atom_id res chain seq x y z
N ASN A 1 15.50 6.94 0.97
CA ASN A 1 14.66 6.65 -0.22
C ASN A 1 13.24 6.24 0.18
N LEU A 2 12.41 7.21 0.61
CA LEU A 2 10.97 6.96 0.86
C LEU A 2 10.23 6.52 -0.42
N ASN A 3 10.71 6.98 -1.58
CA ASN A 3 10.17 6.63 -2.90
C ASN A 3 10.09 5.12 -3.14
N VAL A 4 11.04 4.33 -2.62
CA VAL A 4 11.06 2.87 -2.80
C VAL A 4 9.90 2.21 -2.06
N ILE A 5 9.65 2.61 -0.81
CA ILE A 5 8.55 2.06 -0.01
C ILE A 5 7.21 2.43 -0.66
N THR A 6 7.00 3.71 -0.99
CA THR A 6 5.76 4.16 -1.64
C THR A 6 5.51 3.43 -2.96
N GLU A 7 6.56 3.13 -3.73
CA GLU A 7 6.45 2.44 -5.01
C GLU A 7 6.06 0.97 -4.82
N HIS A 8 6.66 0.28 -3.85
CA HIS A 8 6.24 -1.08 -3.52
C HIS A 8 4.81 -1.13 -2.98
N ILE A 9 4.37 -0.17 -2.16
CA ILE A 9 2.97 -0.10 -1.70
C ILE A 9 2.00 0.10 -2.85
N LYS A 10 2.30 1.00 -3.80
CA LYS A 10 1.49 1.18 -5.01
C LYS A 10 1.38 -0.12 -5.82
N ASN A 11 2.51 -0.78 -6.04
CA ASN A 11 2.56 -2.04 -6.78
C ASN A 11 1.79 -3.17 -6.08
N ILE A 12 1.82 -3.24 -4.75
CA ILE A 12 1.02 -4.21 -3.99
C ILE A 12 -0.47 -3.90 -4.16
N ARG A 13 -0.91 -2.65 -3.93
CA ARG A 13 -2.32 -2.26 -4.11
C ARG A 13 -2.84 -2.57 -5.51
N ALA A 14 -2.03 -2.33 -6.55
CA ALA A 14 -2.37 -2.64 -7.94
C ALA A 14 -2.61 -4.15 -8.19
N LYS A 15 -1.95 -5.05 -7.44
CA LYS A 15 -2.20 -6.50 -7.56
C LYS A 15 -3.52 -6.93 -6.93
N PHE A 16 -4.00 -6.21 -5.92
CA PHE A 16 -5.21 -6.56 -5.18
C PHE A 16 -6.47 -5.85 -5.71
N ILE A 17 -6.31 -4.73 -6.41
CA ILE A 17 -7.43 -3.98 -6.99
C ILE A 17 -8.28 -4.83 -7.96
N GLN A 18 -7.66 -5.76 -8.70
CA GLN A 18 -8.35 -6.69 -9.61
C GLN A 18 -9.31 -7.64 -8.87
N PHE A 19 -9.10 -7.84 -7.57
CA PHE A 19 -9.95 -8.65 -6.70
C PHE A 19 -10.93 -7.79 -5.88
N GLY A 20 -10.91 -6.46 -6.04
CA GLY A 20 -11.69 -5.53 -5.22
C GLY A 20 -11.23 -5.47 -3.75
N ILE A 21 -9.97 -5.84 -3.48
CA ILE A 21 -9.41 -5.90 -2.13
C ILE A 21 -8.41 -4.75 -1.95
N GLU A 22 -8.46 -4.07 -0.80
CA GLU A 22 -7.49 -3.05 -0.41
C GLU A 22 -6.81 -3.44 0.91
N PRO A 23 -5.74 -4.27 0.88
CA PRO A 23 -5.20 -4.91 2.08
C PRO A 23 -4.20 -4.03 2.85
N ILE A 24 -3.85 -2.86 2.32
CA ILE A 24 -2.86 -1.96 2.93
C ILE A 24 -3.42 -0.55 3.05
N LYS A 25 -3.66 -0.11 4.28
CA LYS A 25 -4.10 1.25 4.59
C LYS A 25 -2.92 2.17 4.84
N THR A 26 -3.10 3.45 4.49
CA THR A 26 -2.16 4.52 4.88
C THR A 26 -2.56 5.02 6.26
N VAL A 27 -1.61 4.98 7.20
CA VAL A 27 -1.75 5.56 8.54
C VAL A 27 -0.94 6.86 8.57
N TRP A 28 -1.64 7.99 8.55
CA TRP A 28 -1.03 9.32 8.49
C TRP A 28 -0.11 9.56 9.69
N GLY A 29 1.11 10.03 9.43
CA GLY A 29 2.14 10.26 10.45
C GLY A 29 2.85 9.00 10.96
N VAL A 30 2.50 7.80 10.47
CA VAL A 30 3.10 6.52 10.89
C VAL A 30 3.67 5.74 9.72
N GLY A 31 2.87 5.49 8.68
CA GLY A 31 3.27 4.64 7.54
C GLY A 31 2.12 3.82 6.97
N TYR A 32 2.31 2.51 6.84
CA TYR A 32 1.37 1.58 6.22
C TYR A 32 1.06 0.40 7.14
N LYS A 33 -0.18 -0.09 7.11
CA LYS A 33 -0.65 -1.21 7.91
C LYS A 33 -1.40 -2.22 7.04
N TRP A 34 -1.13 -3.50 7.24
CA TRP A 34 -1.92 -4.59 6.68
C TRP A 34 -3.23 -4.73 7.45
N GLU A 35 -4.35 -4.65 6.76
CA GLU A 35 -5.71 -4.73 7.34
C GLU A 35 -6.68 -5.36 6.34
#